data_AF-A0A1H8YQ07-F1
#
_entry.id   AF-A0A1H8YQ07-F1
#
_cell.length_a   1.000
_cell.length_b   1.000
_cell.length_c   1.000
_cell.angle_alpha   90.00
_cell.angle_beta   90.00
_cell.angle_gamma   90.00
#
_symmetry.space_group_name_H-M   'P 1'
#
loop_
_entity.id
_entity.type
_entity.pdbx_description
1 polymer ?
#
loop_
_entity_poly.entity_id
_entity_poly.type
_entity_poly.pdbx_seq_one_letter_code
_entity_poly.pdbx_strand_id
1 'polypeptide(L)'
;MTAHPWVLKSKPVVDEVEIRKWLTKHLRGAVTEREWAFLQKKRVVGQLQEAADDELQEELDSCASLIKDMRATYPDVEPAGSTSPEQTLAPVSVSSRSADVGARSAAYSLALSENVAAEADHDRQVAAFRKKFLPGGLIQLDQVEGWIAERTGRGEDAQQAQVRIPPGWEPGQPLPGEVIEVFVDRLAYVAPGYDRVRKVVVAPGTTLGWLHRLTIGLAVSHGWEPAQAATWVLTGVTPLIGLIRVTEGAQNIREQNWTAWSERITLDVHPAAAPDEVADAYREARARLDHRRTDGNYRARSQSVRQLVLARFVARPRAQGIAWDTLRKKWNSWIPQQNEYADLKRFESENAFRRAGLLACKRVLYRGLFAGRGATAAAIAADQSRR
;
A
#
# COMPACT_ATOMS: atom_id res chain seq x y z
N MET A 1 52.33 41.78 24.36
CA MET A 1 51.58 40.74 23.64
C MET A 1 51.05 39.75 24.66
N THR A 2 49.82 39.98 25.12
CA THR A 2 49.12 39.12 26.08
C THR A 2 47.69 39.01 25.60
N ALA A 3 47.30 37.81 25.22
CA ALA A 3 46.02 37.48 24.61
C ALA A 3 44.89 37.63 25.64
N HIS A 4 43.84 38.37 25.28
CA HIS A 4 42.58 38.40 26.01
C HIS A 4 41.73 37.17 25.62
N PRO A 5 41.23 36.38 26.59
CA PRO A 5 40.32 35.28 26.30
C PRO A 5 38.91 35.85 26.08
N TRP A 6 38.36 35.63 24.88
CA TRP A 6 36.97 35.91 24.59
C TRP A 6 36.11 34.90 25.33
N VAL A 7 35.47 35.34 26.40
CA VAL A 7 34.40 34.58 27.07
C VAL A 7 33.19 34.59 26.15
N LEU A 8 32.95 33.48 25.45
CA LEU A 8 31.66 33.18 24.82
C LEU A 8 30.61 33.15 25.93
N LYS A 9 29.80 34.21 26.03
CA LYS A 9 28.55 34.16 26.81
C LYS A 9 27.70 33.07 26.17
N SER A 10 27.50 31.96 26.87
CA SER A 10 26.56 30.91 26.47
C SER A 10 25.18 31.53 26.31
N LYS A 11 24.59 31.39 25.12
CA LYS A 11 23.19 31.77 24.85
C LYS A 11 22.28 31.11 25.88
N PRO A 12 21.27 31.81 26.43
CA PRO A 12 20.25 31.18 27.26
C PRO A 12 19.49 30.16 26.40
N VAL A 13 19.67 28.88 26.69
CA VAL A 13 18.86 27.82 26.07
C VAL A 13 17.52 27.83 26.77
N VAL A 14 16.46 28.23 26.07
CA VAL A 14 15.09 28.17 26.59
C VAL A 14 14.69 26.70 26.73
N ASP A 15 14.26 26.29 27.91
CA ASP A 15 13.90 24.90 28.18
C ASP A 15 12.57 24.53 27.48
N GLU A 16 12.44 23.29 26.99
CA GLU A 16 11.22 22.77 26.38
C GLU A 16 10.01 22.92 27.30
N VAL A 17 10.24 22.79 28.61
CA VAL A 17 9.21 22.96 29.64
C VAL A 17 8.67 24.40 29.64
N GLU A 18 9.53 25.39 29.46
CA GLU A 18 9.16 26.81 29.44
C GLU A 18 8.38 27.16 28.17
N ILE A 19 8.83 26.66 27.02
CA ILE A 19 8.12 26.79 25.73
C ILE A 19 6.71 26.21 25.83
N ARG A 20 6.58 24.99 26.37
CA ARG A 20 5.29 24.31 26.50
C ARG A 20 4.34 25.03 27.45
N LYS A 21 4.88 25.58 28.55
CA LYS A 21 4.13 26.39 29.51
C LYS A 21 3.65 27.69 28.89
N TRP A 22 4.49 28.35 28.09
CA TRP A 22 4.13 29.55 27.36
C TRP A 22 3.01 29.28 26.36
N LEU A 23 3.16 28.25 25.51
CA LEU A 23 2.16 27.87 24.50
C LEU A 23 0.82 27.49 25.14
N THR A 24 0.84 26.73 26.23
CA THR A 24 -0.38 26.36 26.97
C THR A 24 -1.14 27.60 27.48
N LYS A 25 -0.41 28.59 27.99
CA LYS A 25 -0.99 29.86 28.46
C LYS A 25 -1.53 30.68 27.30
N HIS A 26 -0.79 30.81 26.21
CA HIS A 26 -1.14 31.64 25.06
C HIS A 26 -2.31 31.06 24.24
N LEU A 27 -2.39 29.72 24.14
CA LEU A 27 -3.44 29.01 23.41
C LEU A 27 -4.71 28.76 24.21
N ARG A 28 -4.74 29.16 25.49
CA ARG A 28 -5.86 28.94 26.44
C ARG A 28 -6.30 27.47 26.51
N GLY A 29 -5.35 26.55 26.46
CA GLY A 29 -5.59 25.10 26.53
C GLY A 29 -4.27 24.32 26.50
N ALA A 30 -4.23 23.16 27.16
CA ALA A 30 -3.02 22.33 27.23
C ALA A 30 -2.53 21.95 25.83
N VAL A 31 -1.22 22.02 25.59
CA VAL A 31 -0.61 21.49 24.37
C VAL A 31 -0.54 19.97 24.50
N THR A 32 -1.23 19.24 23.62
CA THR A 32 -1.27 17.77 23.63
C THR A 32 0.07 17.17 23.21
N GLU A 33 0.35 15.91 23.55
CA GLU A 33 1.56 15.21 23.08
C GLU A 33 1.65 15.14 21.55
N ARG A 34 0.50 15.05 20.87
CA ARG A 34 0.43 15.07 19.40
C ARG A 34 0.85 16.42 18.83
N GLU A 35 0.35 17.51 19.40
CA GLU A 35 0.72 18.88 19.01
C GLU A 35 2.22 19.12 19.27
N TRP A 36 2.71 18.65 20.42
CA TRP A 36 4.14 18.74 20.77
C TRP A 36 5.03 17.95 19.80
N ALA A 37 4.67 16.69 19.53
CA ALA A 37 5.39 15.84 18.57
C ALA A 37 5.37 16.43 17.15
N PHE A 38 4.30 17.11 16.76
CA PHE A 38 4.24 17.82 15.48
C PHE A 38 5.25 18.98 15.42
N LEU A 39 5.32 19.80 16.47
CA LEU A 39 6.30 20.89 16.55
C LEU A 39 7.74 20.37 16.54
N GLN A 40 8.03 19.28 17.26
CA GLN A 40 9.34 18.63 17.24
C GLN A 40 9.68 18.08 15.85
N LYS A 41 8.74 17.40 15.18
CA LYS A 41 8.95 16.87 13.82
C LYS A 41 9.22 17.97 12.80
N LYS A 42 8.58 19.13 12.96
CA LYS A 42 8.82 20.33 12.14
C LYS A 42 10.09 21.10 12.51
N ARG A 43 10.84 20.62 13.52
CA ARG A 43 12.06 21.24 14.06
C ARG A 43 11.87 22.64 14.64
N VAL A 44 10.63 23.08 14.87
CA VAL A 44 10.35 24.42 15.37
C VAL A 44 10.77 24.58 16.83
N VAL A 45 10.69 23.49 17.62
CA VAL A 45 11.19 23.47 19.01
C VAL A 45 12.71 23.68 19.04
N GLY A 46 13.45 23.10 18.10
CA GLY A 46 14.90 23.33 17.99
C GLY A 46 15.23 24.76 17.57
N GLN A 47 14.45 25.35 16.67
CA GLN A 47 14.60 26.76 16.28
C GLN A 47 14.37 27.70 17.47
N LEU A 48 13.35 27.44 18.29
CA LEU A 48 13.07 28.19 19.51
C LEU A 48 14.19 28.11 20.56
N GLN A 49 14.87 26.97 20.65
CA GLN A 49 15.99 26.79 21.57
C GLN A 49 17.26 27.55 21.12
N GLU A 50 17.37 27.83 19.82
CA GLU A 50 18.53 28.50 19.20
C GLU A 50 18.30 29.99 18.92
N ALA A 51 17.03 30.43 18.94
CA ALA A 51 16.58 31.79 18.70
C ALA A 51 17.21 32.78 19.69
N ALA A 52 17.53 33.98 19.21
CA ALA A 52 17.96 35.07 20.06
C ALA A 52 16.76 35.69 20.81
N ASP A 53 17.00 36.37 21.92
CA ASP A 53 15.94 36.94 22.78
C ASP A 53 14.99 37.89 22.01
N ASP A 54 15.50 38.57 20.98
CA ASP A 54 14.75 39.49 20.12
C ASP A 54 13.89 38.78 19.05
N GLU A 55 14.22 37.55 18.67
CA GLU A 55 13.49 36.72 17.69
C GLU A 55 12.58 35.68 18.37
N LEU A 56 12.86 35.33 19.62
CA LEU A 56 12.19 34.28 20.39
C LEU A 56 10.66 34.49 20.45
N GLN A 57 10.22 35.73 20.61
CA GLN A 57 8.80 36.05 20.73
C GLN A 57 8.04 35.81 19.41
N GLU A 58 8.65 36.16 18.27
CA GLU A 58 8.05 35.95 16.94
C GLU A 58 7.94 34.46 16.61
N GLU A 59 8.96 33.67 16.95
CA GLU A 59 8.95 32.22 16.79
C GLU A 59 7.92 31.52 17.70
N LEU A 60 7.74 32.03 18.93
CA LEU A 60 6.71 31.53 19.85
C LEU A 60 5.30 31.81 19.32
N ASP A 61 5.08 33.00 18.77
CA ASP A 61 3.80 33.38 18.14
C ASP A 61 3.52 32.55 16.87
N SER A 62 4.56 32.27 16.07
CA SER A 62 4.51 31.37 14.92
C SER A 62 4.11 29.94 15.32
N CYS A 63 4.72 29.39 16.38
CA CYS A 63 4.33 28.10 16.96
C CYS A 63 2.87 28.08 17.42
N ALA A 64 2.42 29.14 18.09
CA ALA A 64 1.04 29.26 18.52
C ALA A 64 0.07 29.30 17.33
N SER A 65 0.43 29.98 16.23
CA SER A 65 -0.38 29.97 15.00
C SER A 65 -0.48 28.57 14.40
N LEU A 66 0.63 27.84 14.32
CA LEU A 66 0.64 26.46 13.81
C LEU A 66 -0.28 25.53 14.62
N ILE A 67 -0.27 25.65 15.95
CA ILE A 67 -1.18 24.86 16.80
C ILE A 67 -2.63 25.32 16.61
N LYS A 68 -2.90 26.63 16.50
CA LYS A 68 -4.27 27.13 16.21
C LYS A 68 -4.80 26.60 14.89
N ASP A 69 -3.97 26.60 13.85
CA ASP A 69 -4.31 26.06 12.53
C ASP A 69 -4.53 24.55 12.61
N MET A 70 -3.70 23.83 13.36
CA MET A 70 -3.91 22.41 13.64
C MET A 70 -5.24 22.16 14.35
N ARG A 71 -5.58 22.91 15.40
CA ARG A 71 -6.85 22.76 16.14
C ARG A 71 -8.07 23.13 15.29
N ALA A 72 -7.95 24.15 14.44
CA ALA A 72 -9.01 24.55 13.51
C ALA A 72 -9.20 23.51 12.39
N THR A 73 -8.11 22.86 11.95
CA THR A 73 -8.12 21.86 10.88
C THR A 73 -8.48 20.46 11.41
N TYR A 74 -8.15 20.17 12.67
CA TYR A 74 -8.29 18.89 13.35
C TYR A 74 -8.88 19.08 14.77
N PRO A 75 -10.14 19.52 14.92
CA PRO A 75 -10.77 19.60 16.24
C PRO A 75 -10.81 18.22 16.89
N ASP A 76 -10.46 18.14 18.18
CA ASP A 76 -10.27 16.93 18.99
C ASP A 76 -11.43 15.92 18.89
N VAL A 77 -11.39 15.11 17.84
CA VAL A 77 -12.02 13.80 17.77
C VAL A 77 -10.86 12.86 17.56
N GLU A 78 -10.48 12.10 18.59
CA GLU A 78 -9.63 10.94 18.39
C GLU A 78 -10.33 10.04 17.36
N PRO A 79 -9.80 9.87 16.13
CA PRO A 79 -10.28 8.80 15.30
C PRO A 79 -9.80 7.53 15.96
N ALA A 80 -10.74 6.69 16.40
CA ALA A 80 -10.44 5.33 16.79
C ALA A 80 -9.58 4.69 15.68
N GLY A 81 -8.29 4.44 15.99
CA GLY A 81 -7.38 3.72 15.09
C GLY A 81 -6.47 4.55 14.17
N SER A 82 -5.90 5.68 14.63
CA SER A 82 -4.80 6.34 13.90
C SER A 82 -3.53 5.47 13.86
N THR A 83 -3.44 4.54 12.91
CA THR A 83 -2.17 4.02 12.42
C THR A 83 -1.52 5.05 11.50
N SER A 84 -0.25 5.38 11.76
CA SER A 84 0.57 6.27 10.95
C SER A 84 0.49 5.97 9.44
N PRO A 85 0.44 6.99 8.57
CA PRO A 85 0.34 6.84 7.11
C PRO A 85 1.68 6.44 6.44
N GLU A 86 2.52 5.64 7.12
CA GLU A 86 3.88 5.31 6.65
C GLU A 86 3.97 4.06 5.74
N GLN A 87 2.83 3.54 5.26
CA GLN A 87 2.83 2.48 4.26
C GLN A 87 1.88 2.77 3.10
N THR A 88 2.12 3.89 2.41
CA THR A 88 1.58 4.08 1.06
C THR A 88 2.41 3.24 0.09
N LEU A 89 2.13 1.94 0.04
CA LEU A 89 2.54 1.12 -1.10
C LEU A 89 1.89 1.73 -2.34
N ALA A 90 2.71 2.06 -3.35
CA ALA A 90 2.21 2.51 -4.64
C ALA A 90 1.08 1.58 -5.10
N PRO A 91 -0.09 2.11 -5.52
CA PRO A 91 -1.18 1.25 -5.97
C PRO A 91 -0.79 0.70 -7.34
N VAL A 92 -0.17 -0.48 -7.33
CA VAL A 92 -0.22 -1.36 -8.49
C VAL A 92 -1.70 -1.58 -8.80
N SER A 93 -2.10 -1.58 -10.07
CA SER A 93 -3.51 -1.80 -10.43
C SER A 93 -3.90 -3.22 -10.02
N VAL A 94 -4.45 -3.35 -8.82
CA VAL A 94 -4.98 -4.61 -8.29
C VAL A 94 -6.48 -4.61 -8.50
N SER A 95 -6.99 -5.67 -9.13
CA SER A 95 -8.43 -5.90 -9.21
C SER A 95 -8.84 -6.66 -7.96
N SER A 96 -9.57 -6.01 -7.07
CA SER A 96 -10.35 -6.66 -6.02
C SER A 96 -11.69 -7.11 -6.61
N ARG A 97 -12.24 -8.23 -6.12
CA ARG A 97 -13.58 -8.74 -6.45
C ARG A 97 -14.22 -9.34 -5.22
N SER A 98 -15.52 -9.14 -5.04
CA SER A 98 -16.29 -9.97 -4.09
C SER A 98 -16.45 -11.38 -4.68
N ALA A 99 -16.32 -12.41 -3.85
CA ALA A 99 -16.68 -13.76 -4.25
C ALA A 99 -18.21 -13.92 -4.28
N ASP A 100 -18.68 -14.83 -5.14
CA ASP A 100 -20.05 -15.31 -5.08
C ASP A 100 -20.23 -16.17 -3.83
N VAL A 101 -21.35 -15.98 -3.13
CA VAL A 101 -21.62 -16.66 -1.85
C VAL A 101 -23.04 -17.21 -1.84
N GLY A 102 -23.31 -18.16 -0.95
CA GLY A 102 -24.64 -18.76 -0.81
C GLY A 102 -25.70 -17.75 -0.37
N ALA A 103 -26.98 -18.11 -0.51
CA ALA A 103 -28.11 -17.21 -0.21
C ALA A 103 -28.07 -16.61 1.21
N ARG A 104 -27.65 -17.40 2.21
CA ARG A 104 -27.47 -16.92 3.59
C ARG A 104 -26.41 -15.82 3.67
N SER A 105 -25.24 -16.05 3.09
CA SER A 105 -24.10 -15.12 3.10
C SER A 105 -24.41 -13.85 2.31
N ALA A 106 -25.16 -13.96 1.21
CA ALA A 106 -25.69 -12.82 0.47
C ALA A 106 -26.66 -11.98 1.32
N ALA A 107 -27.63 -12.63 1.99
CA ALA A 107 -28.55 -11.94 2.88
C ALA A 107 -27.84 -11.26 4.07
N TYR A 108 -26.85 -11.92 4.67
CA TYR A 108 -26.02 -11.34 5.73
C TYR A 108 -25.23 -10.13 5.22
N SER A 109 -24.60 -10.23 4.05
CA SER A 109 -23.85 -9.14 3.41
C SER A 109 -24.73 -7.91 3.18
N LEU A 110 -25.95 -8.11 2.66
CA LEU A 110 -26.92 -7.01 2.47
C LEU A 110 -27.34 -6.39 3.80
N ALA A 111 -27.71 -7.20 4.79
CA ALA A 111 -28.09 -6.72 6.11
C ALA A 111 -26.96 -5.93 6.77
N LEU A 112 -25.73 -6.44 6.72
CA LEU A 112 -24.54 -5.76 7.24
C LEU A 112 -24.32 -4.42 6.53
N SER A 113 -24.44 -4.40 5.21
CA SER A 113 -24.25 -3.19 4.39
C SER A 113 -25.22 -2.08 4.78
N GLU A 114 -26.52 -2.40 4.92
CA GLU A 114 -27.54 -1.43 5.32
C GLU A 114 -27.32 -0.92 6.76
N ASN A 115 -27.01 -1.81 7.71
CA ASN A 115 -26.77 -1.40 9.09
C ASN A 115 -25.51 -0.51 9.21
N VAL A 116 -24.44 -0.83 8.47
CA VAL A 116 -23.22 -0.04 8.47
C VAL A 116 -23.43 1.31 7.77
N ALA A 117 -24.21 1.37 6.69
CA ALA A 117 -24.56 2.63 6.05
C ALA A 117 -25.42 3.51 6.97
N ALA A 118 -26.38 2.93 7.68
CA ALA A 118 -27.17 3.65 8.68
C ALA A 118 -26.32 4.18 9.84
N GLU A 119 -25.32 3.43 10.30
CA GLU A 119 -24.36 3.92 11.30
C GLU A 119 -23.53 5.09 10.74
N ALA A 120 -23.02 4.96 9.52
CA ALA A 120 -22.22 6.00 8.86
C ALA A 120 -23.01 7.29 8.63
N ASP A 121 -24.34 7.24 8.46
CA ASP A 121 -25.18 8.44 8.36
C ASP A 121 -25.17 9.31 9.63
N HIS A 122 -24.82 8.73 10.79
CA HIS A 122 -24.66 9.46 12.05
C HIS A 122 -23.27 10.12 12.19
N ASP A 123 -22.35 9.88 11.24
CA ASP A 123 -21.02 10.48 11.26
C ASP A 123 -21.09 12.01 11.05
N ARG A 124 -20.57 12.76 12.02
CA ARG A 124 -20.59 14.22 12.03
C ARG A 124 -19.80 14.82 10.86
N GLN A 125 -18.72 14.18 10.42
CA GLN A 125 -17.93 14.63 9.28
C GLN A 125 -18.68 14.42 7.97
N VAL A 126 -19.41 13.32 7.83
CA VAL A 126 -20.31 13.09 6.68
C VAL A 126 -21.40 14.16 6.64
N ALA A 127 -22.07 14.41 7.76
CA ALA A 127 -23.10 15.44 7.85
C ALA A 127 -22.55 16.85 7.54
N ALA A 128 -21.37 17.19 8.07
CA ALA A 128 -20.70 18.45 7.79
C ALA A 128 -20.33 18.57 6.29
N PHE A 129 -19.87 17.46 5.68
CA PHE A 129 -19.56 17.39 4.26
C PHE A 129 -20.79 17.65 3.40
N ARG A 130 -21.84 16.87 3.60
CA ARG A 130 -23.10 16.99 2.84
C ARG A 130 -23.69 18.39 3.00
N LYS A 131 -23.73 18.93 4.22
CA LYS A 131 -24.23 20.30 4.47
C LYS A 131 -23.44 21.37 3.72
N LYS A 132 -22.11 21.27 3.69
CA LYS A 132 -21.25 22.31 3.10
C LYS A 132 -21.17 22.23 1.58
N PHE A 133 -21.07 21.02 1.02
CA PHE A 133 -20.73 20.80 -0.39
C PHE A 133 -21.88 20.20 -1.22
N LEU A 134 -22.95 19.76 -0.56
CA LEU A 134 -24.17 19.23 -1.17
C LEU A 134 -25.42 19.91 -0.57
N PRO A 135 -25.53 21.25 -0.62
CA PRO A 135 -26.64 21.99 0.00
C PRO A 135 -28.01 21.67 -0.62
N GLY A 136 -28.03 21.17 -1.86
CA GLY A 136 -29.24 20.66 -2.53
C GLY A 136 -29.60 19.21 -2.20
N GLY A 137 -28.86 18.57 -1.28
CA GLY A 137 -28.99 17.15 -0.96
C GLY A 137 -28.07 16.25 -1.78
N LEU A 138 -28.27 14.94 -1.62
CA LEU A 138 -27.51 13.91 -2.33
C LEU A 138 -27.70 14.03 -3.84
N ILE A 139 -26.61 13.79 -4.59
CA ILE A 139 -26.66 13.78 -6.05
C ILE A 139 -26.98 12.38 -6.57
N GLN A 140 -27.55 12.31 -7.77
CA GLN A 140 -27.79 11.04 -8.43
C GLN A 140 -26.47 10.41 -8.90
N LEU A 141 -26.45 9.09 -9.01
CA LEU A 141 -25.22 8.36 -9.35
C LEU A 141 -24.65 8.81 -10.71
N ASP A 142 -25.51 9.08 -11.69
CA ASP A 142 -25.14 9.58 -13.03
C ASP A 142 -24.59 11.01 -13.04
N GLN A 143 -24.79 11.76 -11.96
CA GLN A 143 -24.27 13.11 -11.78
C GLN A 143 -22.86 13.13 -11.15
N VAL A 144 -22.39 12.01 -10.60
CA VAL A 144 -21.11 11.94 -9.87
C VAL A 144 -19.92 12.37 -10.74
N GLU A 145 -19.83 11.87 -11.97
CA GLU A 145 -18.73 12.23 -12.88
C GLU A 145 -18.72 13.73 -13.18
N GLY A 146 -19.89 14.30 -13.49
CA GLY A 146 -20.02 15.74 -13.76
C GLY A 146 -19.68 16.59 -12.54
N TRP A 147 -20.14 16.19 -11.35
CA TRP A 147 -19.86 16.88 -10.09
C TRP A 147 -18.36 16.91 -9.76
N ILE A 148 -17.66 15.80 -10.00
CA ILE A 148 -16.20 15.70 -9.82
C ILE A 148 -15.46 16.51 -10.88
N ALA A 149 -15.84 16.39 -12.16
CA ALA A 149 -15.22 17.09 -13.28
C ALA A 149 -15.32 18.62 -13.16
N GLU A 150 -16.45 19.12 -12.64
CA GLU A 150 -16.64 20.55 -12.39
C GLU A 150 -15.63 21.11 -11.38
N ARG A 151 -15.22 20.30 -10.40
CA ARG A 151 -14.30 20.72 -9.32
C ARG A 151 -12.85 20.56 -9.73
N THR A 152 -12.53 19.58 -10.57
CA THR A 152 -11.18 19.40 -11.11
C THR A 152 -10.84 20.46 -12.16
N GLY A 153 -11.82 20.90 -12.97
CA GLY A 153 -11.66 21.91 -14.02
C GLY A 153 -11.47 23.35 -13.51
N ARG A 154 -11.73 23.63 -12.22
CA ARG A 154 -11.58 24.97 -11.61
C ARG A 154 -10.15 25.32 -11.21
N GLY A 155 -9.17 24.45 -11.47
CA GLY A 155 -7.77 24.67 -11.13
C GLY A 155 -7.44 24.53 -9.64
N GLU A 156 -8.44 24.29 -8.78
CA GLU A 156 -8.25 24.05 -7.34
C GLU A 156 -7.46 22.75 -7.06
N ASP A 157 -7.63 21.73 -7.90
CA ASP A 157 -6.96 20.42 -7.78
C ASP A 157 -5.81 20.24 -8.80
N ALA A 158 -5.37 21.32 -9.45
CA ALA A 158 -4.29 21.25 -10.42
C ALA A 158 -2.92 21.06 -9.74
N GLN A 159 -2.34 19.87 -9.96
CA GLN A 159 -0.89 19.63 -9.98
C GLN A 159 -0.13 19.81 -8.65
N GLN A 160 -0.67 19.33 -7.52
CA GLN A 160 0.15 19.19 -6.32
C GLN A 160 0.76 17.79 -6.20
N ALA A 161 2.08 17.76 -6.22
CA ALA A 161 2.92 16.60 -5.98
C ALA A 161 3.57 16.76 -4.59
N GLN A 162 3.39 15.79 -3.70
CA GLN A 162 4.24 15.71 -2.52
C GLN A 162 5.58 15.13 -2.96
N VAL A 163 6.65 15.90 -2.80
CA VAL A 163 8.02 15.46 -3.10
C VAL A 163 8.71 15.09 -1.80
N ARG A 164 9.35 13.92 -1.78
CA ARG A 164 10.28 13.60 -0.69
C ARG A 164 11.54 14.44 -0.84
N ILE A 165 11.67 15.44 0.03
CA ILE A 165 12.82 16.35 0.03
C ILE A 165 14.05 15.57 0.58
N PRO A 166 15.20 15.59 -0.13
CA PRO A 166 16.42 14.96 0.38
C PRO A 166 16.93 15.66 1.65
N PRO A 167 17.59 14.93 2.57
CA PRO A 167 18.21 15.54 3.74
C PRO A 167 19.16 16.68 3.33
N GLY A 168 19.00 17.86 3.93
CA GLY A 168 19.87 19.01 3.68
C GLY A 168 19.47 19.92 2.50
N TRP A 169 18.32 19.69 1.88
CA TRP A 169 17.77 20.61 0.87
C TRP A 169 17.12 21.85 1.51
N GLU A 170 17.35 23.02 0.93
CA GLU A 170 16.81 24.30 1.40
C GLU A 170 15.76 24.90 0.44
N PRO A 171 14.70 25.58 0.96
CA PRO A 171 13.73 26.27 0.13
C PRO A 171 14.37 27.27 -0.84
N GLY A 172 14.06 27.14 -2.13
CA GLY A 172 14.60 28.00 -3.20
C GLY A 172 15.73 27.39 -4.02
N GLN A 173 16.29 26.25 -3.59
CA GLN A 173 17.22 25.47 -4.41
C GLN A 173 16.47 24.57 -5.40
N PRO A 174 16.97 24.37 -6.64
CA PRO A 174 16.38 23.40 -7.56
C PRO A 174 16.42 21.99 -6.95
N LEU A 175 15.36 21.21 -7.14
CA LEU A 175 15.31 19.82 -6.65
C LEU A 175 16.36 18.98 -7.39
N PRO A 176 17.17 18.17 -6.67
CA PRO A 176 18.16 17.30 -7.30
C PRO A 176 17.46 16.25 -8.18
N GLY A 177 17.96 16.07 -9.41
CA GLY A 177 17.29 15.31 -10.46
C GLY A 177 17.28 13.79 -10.32
N GLU A 178 17.96 13.21 -9.32
CA GLU A 178 18.25 11.77 -9.34
C GLU A 178 17.08 10.87 -8.93
N VAL A 179 16.25 11.20 -7.94
CA VAL A 179 14.99 10.48 -7.69
C VAL A 179 14.03 11.38 -6.90
N ILE A 180 13.07 11.98 -7.58
CA ILE A 180 11.95 12.69 -6.95
C ILE A 180 10.81 11.68 -6.81
N GLU A 181 10.59 11.15 -5.60
CA GLU A 181 9.35 10.43 -5.31
C GLU A 181 8.21 11.45 -5.23
N VAL A 182 7.35 11.45 -6.24
CA VAL A 182 6.14 12.26 -6.32
C VAL A 182 4.95 11.43 -5.84
N PHE A 183 4.37 11.81 -4.71
CA PHE A 183 3.10 11.27 -4.22
C PHE A 183 1.98 12.22 -4.62
N VAL A 184 0.91 11.66 -5.17
CA VAL A 184 -0.32 12.38 -5.47
C VAL A 184 -1.46 11.67 -4.77
N ASP A 185 -2.23 12.42 -3.97
CA ASP A 185 -3.46 11.91 -3.39
C ASP A 185 -4.47 11.70 -4.52
N ARG A 186 -5.16 10.55 -4.49
CA ARG A 186 -6.11 10.17 -5.53
C ARG A 186 -7.44 9.79 -4.91
N LEU A 187 -8.47 10.59 -5.19
CA LEU A 187 -9.84 10.22 -4.89
C LEU A 187 -10.29 9.14 -5.86
N ALA A 188 -10.69 7.99 -5.32
CA ALA A 188 -11.32 6.92 -6.07
C ALA A 188 -12.84 7.07 -5.99
N TYR A 189 -13.57 6.78 -7.08
CA TYR A 189 -15.03 6.84 -7.12
C TYR A 189 -15.61 5.92 -8.20
N VAL A 190 -16.92 5.69 -8.15
CA VAL A 190 -17.69 4.94 -9.15
C VAL A 190 -18.67 5.90 -9.84
N ALA A 191 -18.81 5.77 -11.15
CA ALA A 191 -19.78 6.52 -11.94
C ALA A 191 -20.47 5.59 -12.95
N PRO A 192 -21.73 5.86 -13.36
CA PRO A 192 -22.46 5.04 -14.32
C PRO A 192 -21.78 4.96 -15.68
N GLY A 193 -21.98 3.84 -16.37
CA GLY A 193 -21.38 3.58 -17.68
C GLY A 193 -19.91 3.12 -17.62
N TYR A 194 -19.33 3.04 -16.43
CA TYR A 194 -17.97 2.53 -16.24
C TYR A 194 -17.98 1.19 -15.51
N ASP A 195 -17.21 0.24 -16.02
CA ASP A 195 -16.98 -1.09 -15.44
C ASP A 195 -15.86 -1.10 -14.37
N ARG A 196 -15.26 0.07 -14.10
CA ARG A 196 -14.03 0.22 -13.33
C ARG A 196 -14.06 1.45 -12.42
N VAL A 197 -13.35 1.34 -11.29
CA VAL A 197 -13.08 2.45 -10.37
C VAL A 197 -12.31 3.56 -11.08
N ARG A 198 -12.86 4.77 -11.04
CA ARG A 198 -12.23 6.00 -11.54
C ARG A 198 -11.31 6.56 -10.45
N LYS A 199 -10.27 7.29 -10.87
CA LYS A 199 -9.37 7.99 -9.95
C LYS A 199 -9.08 9.37 -10.47
N VAL A 200 -9.11 10.37 -9.59
CA VAL A 200 -8.69 11.73 -9.89
C VAL A 200 -7.70 12.23 -8.86
N VAL A 201 -6.73 13.04 -9.30
CA VAL A 201 -5.78 13.68 -8.39
C VAL A 201 -6.51 14.75 -7.60
N VAL A 202 -6.20 14.86 -6.31
CA VAL A 202 -6.82 15.84 -5.40
C VAL A 202 -5.75 16.57 -4.61
N ALA A 203 -5.99 17.85 -4.31
CA ALA A 203 -5.09 18.65 -3.48
C ALA A 203 -5.62 18.75 -2.04
N PRO A 204 -4.74 18.74 -1.01
CA PRO A 204 -5.15 18.99 0.36
C PRO A 204 -5.85 20.34 0.52
N GLY A 205 -6.94 20.38 1.29
CA GLY A 205 -7.68 21.62 1.57
C GLY A 205 -8.77 21.95 0.53
N THR A 206 -8.80 21.28 -0.62
CA THR A 206 -9.89 21.42 -1.59
C THR A 206 -11.12 20.61 -1.20
N THR A 207 -12.22 20.82 -1.92
CA THR A 207 -13.44 20.01 -1.76
C THR A 207 -13.16 18.53 -1.99
N LEU A 208 -12.43 18.18 -3.06
CA LEU A 208 -12.10 16.80 -3.36
C LEU A 208 -11.03 16.23 -2.43
N GLY A 209 -10.09 17.05 -1.95
CA GLY A 209 -9.16 16.66 -0.89
C GLY A 209 -9.85 16.34 0.43
N TRP A 210 -10.90 17.09 0.79
CA TRP A 210 -11.70 16.78 1.98
C TRP A 210 -12.54 15.51 1.79
N LEU A 211 -13.19 15.35 0.63
CA LEU A 211 -13.88 14.10 0.28
C LEU A 211 -12.92 12.91 0.35
N HIS A 212 -11.72 13.02 -0.22
CA HIS A 212 -10.73 11.95 -0.18
C HIS A 212 -10.39 11.51 1.24
N ARG A 213 -10.08 12.44 2.15
CA ARG A 213 -9.78 12.12 3.55
C ARG A 213 -10.95 11.47 4.27
N LEU A 214 -12.15 12.01 4.10
CA LEU A 214 -13.37 11.43 4.66
C LEU A 214 -13.56 9.98 4.17
N THR A 215 -13.33 9.74 2.89
CA THR A 215 -13.53 8.41 2.29
C THR A 215 -12.49 7.38 2.73
N ILE A 216 -11.25 7.81 3.02
CA ILE A 216 -10.25 6.93 3.64
C ILE A 216 -10.70 6.55 5.05
N GLY A 217 -11.15 7.51 5.86
CA GLY A 217 -11.64 7.26 7.21
C GLY A 217 -12.79 6.27 7.22
N LEU A 218 -13.81 6.53 6.41
CA LEU A 218 -14.99 5.66 6.27
C LEU A 218 -14.63 4.26 5.74
N ALA A 219 -13.72 4.17 4.76
CA ALA A 219 -13.27 2.88 4.23
C ALA A 219 -12.65 2.00 5.32
N VAL A 220 -11.82 2.60 6.19
CA VAL A 220 -11.17 1.89 7.30
C VAL A 220 -12.17 1.51 8.38
N SER A 221 -13.02 2.44 8.82
CA SER A 221 -13.95 2.20 9.94
C SER A 221 -15.11 1.26 9.59
N HIS A 222 -15.54 1.25 8.33
CA HIS A 222 -16.73 0.54 7.87
C HIS A 222 -16.46 -0.62 6.91
N GLY A 223 -15.19 -0.92 6.60
CA GLY A 223 -14.79 -2.02 5.72
C GLY A 223 -15.13 -1.80 4.24
N TRP A 224 -15.41 -0.55 3.85
CA TRP A 224 -15.72 -0.18 2.47
C TRP A 224 -14.46 -0.02 1.63
N GLU A 225 -14.59 -0.16 0.31
CA GLU A 225 -13.56 0.36 -0.58
C GLU A 225 -13.66 1.89 -0.66
N PRO A 226 -12.52 2.63 -0.76
CA PRO A 226 -12.56 4.10 -0.85
C PRO A 226 -13.47 4.64 -1.95
N ALA A 227 -13.56 3.93 -3.09
CA ALA A 227 -14.44 4.30 -4.19
C ALA A 227 -15.93 4.16 -3.85
N GLN A 228 -16.28 3.12 -3.09
CA GLN A 228 -17.65 2.93 -2.63
C GLN A 228 -18.01 3.98 -1.56
N ALA A 229 -17.09 4.25 -0.63
CA ALA A 229 -17.27 5.30 0.38
C ALA A 229 -17.48 6.68 -0.25
N ALA A 230 -16.70 7.05 -1.27
CA ALA A 230 -16.86 8.31 -2.00
C ALA A 230 -18.24 8.41 -2.66
N THR A 231 -18.65 7.32 -3.31
CA THR A 231 -19.95 7.26 -3.99
C THR A 231 -21.09 7.37 -2.98
N TRP A 232 -21.01 6.69 -1.84
CA TRP A 232 -22.02 6.77 -0.79
C TRP A 232 -22.11 8.15 -0.13
N VAL A 233 -20.98 8.82 0.13
CA VAL A 233 -21.00 10.19 0.68
C VAL A 233 -21.78 11.12 -0.25
N LEU A 234 -21.59 11.00 -1.57
CA LEU A 234 -22.21 11.85 -2.58
C LEU A 234 -23.67 11.49 -2.88
N THR A 235 -23.99 10.19 -2.92
CA THR A 235 -25.25 9.69 -3.49
C THR A 235 -26.18 9.01 -2.47
N GLY A 236 -25.64 8.60 -1.32
CA GLY A 236 -26.34 7.75 -0.35
C GLY A 236 -26.53 6.30 -0.78
N VAL A 237 -26.02 5.88 -1.95
CA VAL A 237 -26.11 4.49 -2.40
C VAL A 237 -25.28 3.60 -1.48
N THR A 238 -25.95 2.70 -0.76
CA THR A 238 -25.36 1.77 0.22
C THR A 238 -24.24 0.92 -0.40
N PRO A 239 -22.99 1.03 0.10
CA PRO A 239 -21.89 0.16 -0.30
C PRO A 239 -22.14 -1.28 0.09
N LEU A 240 -21.99 -2.21 -0.86
CA LEU A 240 -22.02 -3.64 -0.53
C LEU A 240 -20.72 -4.05 0.18
N ILE A 241 -20.86 -4.59 1.39
CA ILE A 241 -19.80 -5.22 2.17
C ILE A 241 -19.77 -6.71 1.85
N GLY A 242 -18.91 -7.10 0.91
CA GLY A 242 -18.68 -8.51 0.59
C GLY A 242 -18.02 -9.26 1.73
N LEU A 243 -18.44 -10.49 1.99
CA LEU A 243 -17.85 -11.33 3.06
C LEU A 243 -16.48 -11.89 2.70
N ILE A 244 -16.20 -12.03 1.41
CA ILE A 244 -14.91 -12.49 0.91
C ILE A 244 -14.51 -11.59 -0.24
N ARG A 245 -13.43 -10.82 -0.06
CA ARG A 245 -12.83 -10.01 -1.10
C ARG A 245 -11.54 -10.69 -1.57
N VAL A 246 -11.52 -11.04 -2.84
CA VAL A 246 -10.40 -11.65 -3.52
C VAL A 246 -9.60 -10.57 -4.23
N THR A 247 -8.32 -10.47 -3.88
CA THR A 247 -7.36 -9.56 -4.47
C THR A 247 -6.30 -10.39 -5.19
N GLU A 248 -6.31 -10.34 -6.52
CA GLU A 248 -5.36 -11.07 -7.35
C GLU A 248 -4.18 -10.12 -7.67
N GLY A 249 -3.01 -10.42 -7.12
CA GLY A 249 -1.83 -9.57 -7.26
C GLY A 249 -1.49 -9.26 -8.71
N ALA A 250 -1.06 -8.02 -8.94
CA ALA A 250 -0.68 -7.55 -10.27
C ALA A 250 0.57 -8.26 -10.80
N GLN A 251 0.83 -8.07 -12.10
CA GLN A 251 2.05 -8.53 -12.74
C GLN A 251 3.27 -7.85 -12.12
N ASN A 252 3.99 -8.58 -11.27
CA ASN A 252 5.26 -8.10 -10.75
C ASN A 252 6.34 -8.30 -11.83
N ILE A 253 6.73 -7.19 -12.45
CA ILE A 253 7.80 -7.13 -13.44
C ILE A 253 9.00 -6.47 -12.77
N ARG A 254 10.16 -7.13 -12.82
CA ARG A 254 11.43 -6.58 -12.40
C ARG A 254 12.40 -6.67 -13.57
N GLU A 255 13.04 -5.56 -13.95
CA GLU A 255 14.02 -5.52 -15.04
C GLU A 255 13.45 -6.13 -16.35
N GLN A 256 12.21 -5.75 -16.71
CA GLN A 256 11.45 -6.32 -17.84
C GLN A 256 11.18 -7.83 -17.78
N ASN A 257 11.56 -8.50 -16.69
CA ASN A 257 11.29 -9.91 -16.47
C ASN A 257 10.10 -10.07 -15.54
N TRP A 258 9.16 -10.91 -15.95
CA TRP A 258 8.05 -11.30 -15.09
C TRP A 258 8.54 -12.19 -13.95
N THR A 259 8.11 -11.87 -12.73
CA THR A 259 8.50 -12.54 -11.48
C THR A 259 7.35 -13.36 -10.91
N ALA A 260 6.95 -14.44 -11.60
CA ALA A 260 5.78 -15.25 -11.22
C ALA A 260 5.84 -15.80 -9.78
N TRP A 261 7.03 -16.01 -9.22
CA TRP A 261 7.22 -16.44 -7.83
C TRP A 261 6.70 -15.43 -6.77
N SER A 262 6.55 -14.16 -7.15
CA SER A 262 6.06 -13.11 -6.25
C SER A 262 4.55 -12.92 -6.32
N GLU A 263 3.84 -13.66 -7.17
CA GLU A 263 2.39 -13.56 -7.30
C GLU A 263 1.70 -14.03 -6.02
N ARG A 264 0.66 -13.30 -5.60
CA ARG A 264 -0.14 -13.60 -4.42
C ARG A 264 -1.62 -13.48 -4.76
N ILE A 265 -2.40 -14.39 -4.18
CA ILE A 265 -3.85 -14.21 -4.02
C ILE A 265 -4.03 -13.83 -2.57
N THR A 266 -4.58 -12.65 -2.33
CA THR A 266 -4.93 -12.19 -1.00
C THR A 266 -6.44 -12.33 -0.84
N LEU A 267 -6.87 -12.96 0.24
CA LEU A 267 -8.26 -13.04 0.65
C LEU A 267 -8.43 -12.16 1.87
N ASP A 268 -9.34 -11.20 1.78
CA ASP A 268 -9.87 -10.46 2.91
C ASP A 268 -11.22 -11.08 3.27
N VAL A 269 -11.32 -11.66 4.45
CA VAL A 269 -12.39 -12.58 4.84
C VAL A 269 -13.06 -12.07 6.11
N HIS A 270 -14.34 -11.73 5.99
CA HIS A 270 -15.17 -11.41 7.14
C HIS A 270 -15.38 -12.68 7.99
N PRO A 271 -15.30 -12.62 9.33
CA PRO A 271 -15.43 -13.81 10.19
C PRO A 271 -16.73 -14.60 10.05
N ALA A 272 -17.79 -13.97 9.52
CA ALA A 272 -19.08 -14.62 9.25
C ALA A 272 -19.11 -15.46 7.96
N ALA A 273 -18.07 -15.40 7.13
CA ALA A 273 -17.98 -16.21 5.92
C ALA A 273 -17.84 -17.71 6.26
N ALA A 274 -18.52 -18.57 5.51
CA ALA A 274 -18.39 -20.01 5.73
C ALA A 274 -17.03 -20.52 5.22
N PRO A 275 -16.36 -21.47 5.92
CA PRO A 275 -15.07 -22.00 5.49
C PRO A 275 -15.06 -22.56 4.06
N ASP A 276 -16.14 -23.23 3.65
CA ASP A 276 -16.27 -23.77 2.30
C ASP A 276 -16.36 -22.68 1.24
N GLU A 277 -17.05 -21.56 1.53
CA GLU A 277 -17.11 -20.40 0.63
C GLU A 277 -15.73 -19.75 0.46
N VAL A 278 -14.93 -19.69 1.54
CA VAL A 278 -13.54 -19.20 1.47
C VAL A 278 -12.68 -20.12 0.60
N ALA A 279 -12.84 -21.43 0.75
CA ALA A 279 -12.14 -22.41 -0.08
C ALA A 279 -12.57 -22.29 -1.56
N ASP A 280 -13.85 -22.07 -1.84
CA ASP A 280 -14.39 -21.86 -3.18
C ASP A 280 -13.87 -20.59 -3.83
N ALA A 281 -13.95 -19.46 -3.11
CA ALA A 281 -13.39 -18.19 -3.55
C ALA A 281 -11.90 -18.32 -3.90
N TYR A 282 -11.13 -19.04 -3.07
CA TYR A 282 -9.73 -19.33 -3.35
C TYR A 282 -9.55 -20.19 -4.62
N ARG A 283 -10.32 -21.27 -4.76
CA ARG A 283 -10.26 -22.18 -5.91
C ARG A 283 -10.54 -21.44 -7.21
N GLU A 284 -11.55 -20.60 -7.23
CA GLU A 284 -11.91 -19.79 -8.39
C GLU A 284 -10.85 -18.74 -8.72
N ALA A 285 -10.34 -18.02 -7.71
CA ALA A 285 -9.27 -17.04 -7.88
C ALA A 285 -8.02 -17.69 -8.48
N ARG A 286 -7.65 -18.86 -7.97
CA ARG A 286 -6.55 -19.66 -8.50
C ARG A 286 -6.82 -20.10 -9.93
N ALA A 287 -8.04 -20.56 -10.25
CA ALA A 287 -8.40 -20.98 -11.59
C ALA A 287 -8.34 -19.82 -12.59
N ARG A 288 -8.84 -18.63 -12.23
CA ARG A 288 -8.74 -17.41 -13.05
C ARG A 288 -7.29 -16.98 -13.25
N LEU A 289 -6.48 -17.01 -12.19
CA LEU A 289 -5.06 -16.72 -12.28
C LEU A 289 -4.38 -17.69 -13.24
N ASP A 290 -4.56 -19.00 -13.06
CA ASP A 290 -3.99 -20.02 -13.93
C ASP A 290 -4.48 -19.85 -15.40
N HIS A 291 -5.77 -19.56 -15.62
CA HIS A 291 -6.34 -19.35 -16.95
C HIS A 291 -5.71 -18.14 -17.65
N ARG A 292 -5.60 -16.98 -16.98
CA ARG A 292 -4.97 -15.77 -17.55
C ARG A 292 -3.50 -15.98 -17.91
N ARG A 293 -2.81 -16.92 -17.25
CA ARG A 293 -1.37 -17.16 -17.47
C ARG A 293 -1.07 -18.18 -18.55
N THR A 294 -2.05 -19.00 -18.89
CA THR A 294 -1.83 -20.17 -19.74
C THR A 294 -2.74 -20.16 -20.97
N ASP A 295 -3.47 -19.06 -21.18
CA ASP A 295 -4.54 -18.94 -22.18
C ASP A 295 -5.51 -20.13 -22.11
N GLY A 296 -5.84 -20.55 -20.89
CA GLY A 296 -6.70 -21.72 -20.64
C GLY A 296 -6.06 -23.09 -20.91
N ASN A 297 -4.83 -23.14 -21.45
CA ASN A 297 -4.19 -24.39 -21.87
C ASN A 297 -3.51 -25.17 -20.74
N TYR A 298 -3.38 -24.61 -19.54
CA TYR A 298 -2.66 -25.30 -18.46
C TYR A 298 -3.15 -24.97 -17.05
N ARG A 299 -3.37 -26.02 -16.24
CA ARG A 299 -3.55 -25.89 -14.79
C ARG A 299 -2.21 -26.02 -14.11
N ALA A 300 -1.85 -25.06 -13.25
CA ALA A 300 -0.61 -25.13 -12.51
C ALA A 300 -0.64 -26.31 -11.52
N ARG A 301 0.04 -27.40 -11.89
CA ARG A 301 0.18 -28.59 -11.05
C ARG A 301 1.06 -28.32 -9.84
N SER A 302 0.64 -28.87 -8.70
CA SER A 302 1.49 -28.93 -7.51
C SER A 302 2.80 -29.65 -7.83
N GLN A 303 3.91 -29.09 -7.37
CA GLN A 303 5.22 -29.68 -7.57
C GLN A 303 5.41 -30.82 -6.57
N SER A 304 5.94 -31.96 -7.03
CA SER A 304 6.29 -33.05 -6.13
C SER A 304 7.42 -32.63 -5.19
N VAL A 305 7.43 -33.13 -3.95
CA VAL A 305 8.51 -32.90 -2.96
C VAL A 305 9.91 -33.06 -3.58
N ARG A 306 10.11 -34.13 -4.37
CA ARG A 306 11.36 -34.37 -5.11
C ARG A 306 11.83 -33.17 -5.96
N GLN A 307 10.92 -32.51 -6.65
CA GLN A 307 11.25 -31.37 -7.51
C GLN A 307 11.61 -30.14 -6.67
N LEU A 308 10.91 -29.92 -5.56
CA LEU A 308 11.20 -28.82 -4.63
C LEU A 308 12.59 -28.99 -3.98
N VAL A 309 12.88 -30.20 -3.49
CA VAL A 309 14.18 -30.51 -2.88
C VAL A 309 15.31 -30.37 -3.90
N LEU A 310 15.13 -30.89 -5.12
CA LEU A 310 16.11 -30.74 -6.18
C LEU A 310 16.32 -29.27 -6.60
N ALA A 311 15.24 -28.49 -6.72
CA ALA A 311 15.31 -27.06 -7.02
C ALA A 311 16.11 -26.30 -5.96
N ARG A 312 15.83 -26.56 -4.68
CA ARG A 312 16.55 -25.97 -3.54
C ARG A 312 18.04 -26.34 -3.58
N PHE A 313 18.35 -27.61 -3.83
CA PHE A 313 19.73 -28.09 -3.84
C PHE A 313 20.57 -27.43 -4.93
N VAL A 314 20.03 -27.25 -6.14
CA VAL A 314 20.80 -26.73 -7.27
C VAL A 314 20.83 -25.21 -7.36
N ALA A 315 19.86 -24.49 -6.77
CA ALA A 315 19.67 -23.05 -6.99
C ALA A 315 20.92 -22.20 -6.73
N ARG A 316 21.50 -22.32 -5.53
CA ARG A 316 22.68 -21.51 -5.12
C ARG A 316 23.99 -21.99 -5.75
N PRO A 317 24.32 -23.29 -5.75
CA PRO A 317 25.55 -23.78 -6.38
C PRO A 317 25.62 -23.52 -7.89
N ARG A 318 24.47 -23.55 -8.59
CA ARG A 318 24.40 -23.20 -10.02
C ARG A 318 24.78 -21.74 -10.27
N ALA A 319 24.29 -20.82 -9.43
CA ALA A 319 24.59 -19.40 -9.55
C ALA A 319 26.09 -19.10 -9.34
N GLN A 320 26.77 -19.97 -8.60
CA GLN A 320 28.22 -19.92 -8.36
C GLN A 320 29.05 -20.59 -9.48
N GLY A 321 28.42 -21.05 -10.55
CA GLY A 321 29.11 -21.65 -11.70
C GLY A 321 29.63 -23.07 -11.49
N ILE A 322 29.22 -23.77 -10.42
CA ILE A 322 29.69 -25.15 -10.16
C ILE A 322 29.27 -26.08 -11.31
N ALA A 323 30.22 -26.91 -11.79
CA ALA A 323 29.98 -27.89 -12.84
C ALA A 323 28.86 -28.88 -12.47
N TRP A 324 28.03 -29.23 -13.44
CA TRP A 324 26.85 -30.07 -13.21
C TRP A 324 27.19 -31.48 -12.75
N ASP A 325 28.28 -32.08 -13.25
CA ASP A 325 28.71 -33.40 -12.78
C ASP A 325 29.14 -33.38 -11.31
N THR A 326 29.82 -32.32 -10.87
CA THR A 326 30.18 -32.12 -9.47
C THR A 326 28.93 -32.00 -8.59
N LEU A 327 27.92 -31.24 -9.02
CA LEU A 327 26.65 -31.13 -8.29
C LEU A 327 25.89 -32.46 -8.25
N ARG A 328 25.91 -33.23 -9.34
CA ARG A 328 25.30 -34.56 -9.40
C ARG A 328 25.94 -35.53 -8.40
N LYS A 329 27.27 -35.57 -8.34
CA LYS A 329 28.01 -36.39 -7.37
C LYS A 329 27.66 -35.99 -5.94
N LYS A 330 27.65 -34.68 -5.64
CA LYS A 330 27.24 -34.15 -4.33
C LYS A 330 25.79 -34.51 -4.00
N TRP A 331 24.87 -34.42 -4.96
CA TRP A 331 23.48 -34.84 -4.77
C TRP A 331 23.38 -36.32 -4.40
N ASN A 332 24.05 -37.19 -5.16
CA ASN A 332 23.98 -38.64 -4.94
C ASN A 332 24.59 -39.08 -3.61
N SER A 333 25.58 -38.35 -3.09
CA SER A 333 26.16 -38.60 -1.76
C SER A 333 25.32 -37.99 -0.64
N TRP A 334 24.72 -36.82 -0.87
CA TRP A 334 23.94 -36.08 0.12
C TRP A 334 22.56 -36.70 0.35
N ILE A 335 21.86 -37.10 -0.71
CA ILE A 335 20.47 -37.53 -0.62
C ILE A 335 20.22 -38.74 0.30
N PRO A 336 21.09 -39.78 0.35
CA PRO A 336 20.87 -40.93 1.23
C PRO A 336 21.11 -40.59 2.71
N GLN A 337 21.81 -39.48 3.00
CA GLN A 337 22.05 -38.99 4.35
C GLN A 337 20.87 -38.17 4.88
N GLN A 338 19.87 -37.87 4.03
CA GLN A 338 18.69 -37.13 4.42
C GLN A 338 17.56 -38.09 4.76
N ASN A 339 17.30 -38.31 6.05
CA ASN A 339 16.28 -39.25 6.52
C ASN A 339 14.89 -38.99 5.90
N GLU A 340 14.52 -37.72 5.69
CA GLU A 340 13.23 -37.33 5.10
C GLU A 340 13.13 -37.57 3.57
N TYR A 341 14.26 -37.75 2.88
CA TYR A 341 14.33 -37.76 1.41
C TYR A 341 15.21 -38.89 0.85
N ALA A 342 15.53 -39.90 1.66
CA ALA A 342 16.50 -40.94 1.32
C ALA A 342 16.08 -41.80 0.10
N ASP A 343 14.79 -41.87 -0.16
CA ASP A 343 14.15 -42.58 -1.28
C ASP A 343 14.20 -41.79 -2.61
N LEU A 344 14.63 -40.52 -2.58
CA LEU A 344 14.67 -39.71 -3.79
C LEU A 344 15.73 -40.22 -4.78
N LYS A 345 15.32 -40.29 -6.05
CA LYS A 345 16.13 -40.82 -7.17
C LYS A 345 17.53 -40.19 -7.26
N ARG A 346 18.53 -41.07 -7.38
CA ARG A 346 19.91 -40.74 -7.78
C ARG A 346 20.03 -40.58 -9.29
N PHE A 347 21.04 -39.84 -9.73
CA PHE A 347 21.28 -39.56 -11.14
C PHE A 347 22.62 -40.13 -11.60
N GLU A 348 22.58 -40.99 -12.61
CA GLU A 348 23.77 -41.62 -13.18
C GLU A 348 24.46 -40.71 -14.20
N SER A 349 23.69 -39.91 -14.93
CA SER A 349 24.17 -39.02 -15.99
C SER A 349 24.12 -37.55 -15.58
N GLU A 350 25.17 -36.78 -15.91
CA GLU A 350 25.20 -35.32 -15.81
C GLU A 350 24.02 -34.69 -16.57
N ASN A 351 23.80 -35.13 -17.81
CA ASN A 351 22.75 -34.58 -18.67
C ASN A 351 21.34 -34.81 -18.11
N ALA A 352 21.11 -35.93 -17.45
CA ALA A 352 19.84 -36.22 -16.78
C ALA A 352 19.66 -35.34 -15.54
N PHE A 353 20.72 -35.18 -14.73
CA PHE A 353 20.71 -34.34 -13.54
C PHE A 353 20.51 -32.86 -13.90
N ARG A 354 21.27 -32.34 -14.86
CA ARG A 354 21.16 -30.96 -15.37
C ARG A 354 19.76 -30.65 -15.86
N ARG A 355 19.18 -31.51 -16.71
CA ARG A 355 17.81 -31.32 -17.21
C ARG A 355 16.79 -31.30 -16.06
N ALA A 356 16.89 -32.24 -15.13
CA ALA A 356 15.97 -32.31 -14.00
C ALA A 356 16.10 -31.10 -13.06
N GLY A 357 17.33 -30.67 -12.74
CA GLY A 357 17.59 -29.52 -11.90
C GLY A 357 17.12 -28.21 -12.51
N LEU A 358 17.40 -27.97 -13.79
CA LEU A 358 16.92 -26.78 -14.50
C LEU A 358 15.39 -26.73 -14.58
N LEU A 359 14.75 -27.86 -14.89
CA LEU A 359 13.29 -27.96 -14.90
C LEU A 359 12.68 -27.72 -13.52
N ALA A 360 13.30 -28.27 -12.47
CA ALA A 360 12.86 -28.09 -11.10
C ALA A 360 12.89 -26.61 -10.69
N CYS A 361 14.02 -25.91 -10.90
CA CYS A 361 14.12 -24.48 -10.62
C CYS A 361 13.12 -23.65 -11.44
N LYS A 362 13.01 -23.91 -12.75
CA LYS A 362 12.11 -23.15 -13.62
C LYS A 362 10.64 -23.29 -13.22
N ARG A 363 10.20 -24.49 -12.82
CA ARG A 363 8.82 -24.69 -12.37
C ARG A 363 8.52 -23.93 -11.07
N VAL A 364 9.51 -23.76 -10.18
CA VAL A 364 9.35 -22.98 -8.95
C VAL A 364 9.25 -21.49 -9.27
N LEU A 365 10.13 -20.99 -10.15
CA LEU A 365 10.18 -19.57 -10.51
C LEU A 365 9.02 -19.15 -11.42
N TYR A 366 8.63 -20.00 -12.37
CA TYR A 366 7.73 -19.65 -13.46
C TYR A 366 6.57 -20.64 -13.53
N ARG A 367 5.75 -20.60 -12.49
CA ARG A 367 4.53 -21.41 -12.37
C ARG A 367 3.65 -21.18 -13.61
N GLY A 368 3.28 -22.26 -14.31
CA GLY A 368 2.37 -22.21 -15.46
C GLY A 368 3.02 -21.99 -16.84
N LEU A 369 4.20 -21.38 -16.93
CA LEU A 369 4.85 -21.07 -18.22
C LEU A 369 5.63 -22.24 -18.85
N PHE A 370 6.11 -23.18 -18.04
CA PHE A 370 6.94 -24.29 -18.52
C PHE A 370 6.11 -25.56 -18.72
N ALA A 371 5.18 -25.48 -19.67
CA ALA A 371 4.45 -26.63 -20.17
C ALA A 371 4.87 -26.92 -21.63
N GLY A 372 5.53 -28.06 -21.85
CA GLY A 372 5.93 -28.54 -23.17
C GLY A 372 7.44 -28.71 -23.37
N ARG A 373 7.83 -29.68 -24.23
CA ARG A 373 9.24 -29.96 -24.58
C ARG A 373 9.92 -28.74 -25.22
N GLY A 374 9.17 -27.91 -25.95
CA GLY A 374 9.67 -26.71 -26.66
C GLY A 374 10.11 -25.57 -25.74
N ALA A 375 9.27 -25.13 -24.80
CA ALA A 375 9.60 -24.06 -23.84
C ALA A 375 10.78 -24.45 -22.91
N THR A 376 10.86 -25.74 -22.57
CA THR A 376 11.98 -26.30 -21.81
C THR A 376 13.29 -26.25 -22.61
N ALA A 377 13.26 -26.62 -23.89
CA ALA A 377 14.42 -26.61 -24.78
C ALA A 377 14.93 -25.18 -25.05
N ALA A 378 14.02 -24.25 -25.37
CA ALA A 378 14.36 -22.85 -25.63
C ALA A 378 15.01 -22.17 -24.41
N ALA A 379 14.48 -22.43 -23.20
CA ALA A 379 15.06 -21.86 -22.01
C ALA A 379 16.35 -22.58 -21.55
N ILE A 380 16.58 -23.83 -21.95
CA ILE A 380 17.89 -24.49 -21.75
C ILE A 380 18.91 -23.86 -22.70
N ALA A 381 18.51 -23.54 -23.94
CA ALA A 381 19.36 -22.86 -24.93
C ALA A 381 19.69 -21.41 -24.51
N ALA A 382 18.75 -20.65 -23.97
CA ALA A 382 19.00 -19.28 -23.49
C ALA A 382 19.93 -19.22 -22.25
N ASP A 383 19.95 -20.26 -21.42
CA ASP A 383 20.91 -20.41 -20.31
C ASP A 383 22.29 -20.87 -20.82
N GLN A 384 22.36 -21.48 -22.02
CA GLN A 384 23.61 -21.84 -22.69
C GLN A 384 24.29 -20.64 -23.35
N SER A 385 23.52 -19.63 -23.81
CA SER A 385 24.05 -18.43 -24.48
C SER A 385 24.46 -17.29 -23.52
N ARG A 386 24.25 -17.46 -22.20
CA ARG A 386 24.72 -16.51 -21.15
C ARG A 386 26.05 -16.95 -20.51
N ARG A 387 26.69 -17.97 -21.07
CA ARG A 387 28.09 -18.35 -20.83
C ARG A 387 28.86 -18.06 -22.10
#